data_AF-A0A1F8WYC4-F1
#
_entry.id   AF-A0A1F8WYC4-F1
#
_cell.length_a   1.000
_cell.length_b   1.000
_cell.length_c   1.000
_cell.angle_alpha   90.00
_cell.angle_beta   90.00
_cell.angle_gamma   90.00
#
_symmetry.space_group_name_H-M   'P 1'
#
loop_
_entity.id
_entity.type
_entity.pdbx_description
1 polymer ?
#
loop_
_entity_poly.entity_id
_entity_poly.type
_entity_poly.pdbx_seq_one_letter_code
_entity_poly.pdbx_strand_id
1 'polypeptide(L)'
;MKKILSALFAITALALAGGAEAITVSDYPAGTAANGIGGSRHNMGGLGRVITTTATTEICVFCHTPHHTNTSNNLKPMWNRATQAPATYTAYGTTLGGTTVASGDIGSTTLACLSCHDGVTTFDNLVNAPGKAGVTAGGADRGWAFAMPVANEFIPPNAAYHKFNIAPFTCTTCHSADQIQRLLIGTDLSNDHPVSISYNSSVAGLRPTDTIIASIDLTSDLASSAGTAFGSNLAQNRWAVRGFVSNTATIADLLRDGKVECSSCHDPHFRNLSWDEAEPTWTSQGAPATGDGATWCGNVGEACTDGQFLRRVGGNTGSGVCRTCHNK
;
A
#
# COMPACT_ATOMS: atom_id res chain seq x y z
N MET A 1 6.23 5.03 59.28
CA MET A 1 5.70 5.38 57.95
C MET A 1 6.86 5.44 56.96
N LYS A 2 6.77 4.68 55.86
CA LYS A 2 7.57 4.71 54.62
C LYS A 2 8.26 3.37 54.27
N LYS A 3 7.55 2.64 53.40
CA LYS A 3 8.02 2.04 52.12
C LYS A 3 9.25 1.13 52.16
N ILE A 4 9.00 -0.19 52.19
CA ILE A 4 9.89 -1.19 51.57
C ILE A 4 9.00 -2.18 50.81
N LEU A 5 8.75 -1.89 49.53
CA LEU A 5 8.23 -2.85 48.56
C LEU A 5 8.55 -2.31 47.18
N SER A 6 9.72 -2.65 46.64
CA SER A 6 10.10 -2.41 45.25
C SER A 6 11.35 -3.21 44.93
N ALA A 7 11.17 -4.37 44.28
CA ALA A 7 12.04 -4.91 43.24
C ALA A 7 11.63 -6.36 42.93
N LEU A 8 10.43 -6.55 42.37
CA LEU A 8 10.24 -7.70 41.48
C LEU A 8 10.76 -7.23 40.12
N PHE A 9 11.95 -7.70 39.76
CA PHE A 9 12.46 -7.64 38.40
C PHE A 9 11.50 -8.41 37.50
N ALA A 10 10.57 -7.69 36.85
CA ALA A 10 9.91 -8.21 35.67
C ALA A 10 10.94 -8.18 34.54
N ILE A 11 11.68 -9.28 34.39
CA ILE A 11 12.34 -9.60 33.13
C ILE A 11 11.20 -9.93 32.18
N THR A 12 10.59 -8.91 31.57
CA THR A 12 9.87 -9.10 30.32
C THR A 12 10.91 -9.58 29.34
N ALA A 13 10.86 -10.87 29.02
CA ALA A 13 11.53 -11.42 27.87
C ALA A 13 11.07 -10.59 26.66
N LEU A 14 11.92 -9.65 26.26
CA LEU A 14 11.86 -9.10 24.93
C LEU A 14 12.29 -10.25 24.05
N ALA A 15 11.31 -11.08 23.67
CA ALA A 15 11.47 -11.99 22.55
C ALA A 15 11.76 -11.08 21.35
N LEU A 16 13.05 -10.86 21.11
CA LEU A 16 13.57 -10.60 19.78
C LEU A 16 13.20 -11.84 18.98
N ALA A 17 11.95 -11.88 18.51
CA ALA A 17 11.61 -12.60 17.32
C ALA A 17 12.40 -11.90 16.21
N GLY A 18 13.68 -12.26 16.09
CA GLY A 18 14.32 -12.22 14.79
C GLY A 18 13.42 -13.07 13.92
N GLY A 19 12.57 -12.41 13.14
CA GLY A 19 11.67 -13.09 12.23
C GLY A 19 12.53 -13.97 11.36
N ALA A 20 12.23 -15.26 11.33
CA ALA A 20 12.58 -16.02 10.15
C ALA A 20 11.97 -15.24 8.99
N GLU A 21 12.81 -14.65 8.15
CA GLU A 21 12.39 -14.08 6.86
C GLU A 21 11.69 -15.23 6.15
N ALA A 22 10.36 -15.17 5.99
CA ALA A 22 9.66 -16.24 5.32
C ALA A 22 10.07 -16.23 3.84
N ILE A 23 10.53 -17.38 3.36
CA ILE A 23 11.32 -17.51 2.12
C ILE A 23 10.39 -17.84 0.96
N THR A 24 9.24 -18.47 1.23
CA THR A 24 8.33 -19.00 0.22
C THR A 24 6.87 -18.70 0.54
N VAL A 25 5.99 -18.76 -0.48
CA VAL A 25 4.55 -18.57 -0.30
C VAL A 25 3.92 -19.63 0.63
N SER A 26 4.52 -20.81 0.74
CA SER A 26 4.10 -21.87 1.67
C SER A 26 4.26 -21.53 3.15
N ASP A 27 5.09 -20.54 3.50
CA ASP A 27 5.35 -20.13 4.89
C ASP A 27 4.20 -19.29 5.48
N TYR A 28 3.18 -18.99 4.67
CA TYR A 28 2.04 -18.15 5.04
C TYR A 28 0.73 -18.94 5.08
N PRO A 29 0.43 -19.62 6.21
CA PRO A 29 -0.81 -20.36 6.34
C PRO A 29 -2.02 -19.42 6.41
N ALA A 30 -3.15 -19.87 5.85
CA ALA A 30 -4.41 -19.15 5.93
C ALA A 30 -4.80 -18.87 7.40
N GLY A 31 -5.34 -17.69 7.66
CA GLY A 31 -5.66 -17.18 8.99
C GLY A 31 -4.54 -16.37 9.66
N THR A 32 -3.31 -16.42 9.12
CA THR A 32 -2.21 -15.59 9.65
C THR A 32 -2.43 -14.13 9.32
N ALA A 33 -2.12 -13.25 10.26
CA ALA A 33 -2.18 -11.81 10.05
C ALA A 33 -1.18 -11.38 8.98
N ALA A 34 -1.65 -10.53 8.06
CA ALA A 34 -0.86 -9.95 6.99
C ALA A 34 0.27 -9.04 7.50
N ASN A 35 0.06 -8.40 8.66
CA ASN A 35 1.04 -7.58 9.41
C ASN A 35 1.89 -6.64 8.56
N GLY A 36 1.31 -6.10 7.48
CA GLY A 36 2.09 -5.52 6.41
C GLY A 36 2.44 -4.06 6.58
N ILE A 37 1.49 -3.29 7.15
CA ILE A 37 1.54 -1.84 7.12
C ILE A 37 2.82 -1.29 7.78
N GLY A 38 3.29 -1.88 8.87
CA GLY A 38 4.48 -1.44 9.61
C GLY A 38 5.79 -1.55 8.81
N GLY A 39 5.91 -2.58 7.96
CA GLY A 39 7.08 -2.77 7.10
C GLY A 39 6.97 -2.07 5.74
N SER A 40 5.79 -1.51 5.45
CA SER A 40 5.38 -1.01 4.15
C SER A 40 5.79 0.46 3.93
N ARG A 41 5.88 0.91 2.68
CA ARG A 41 6.10 2.34 2.33
C ARG A 41 5.01 3.28 2.88
N HIS A 42 3.85 2.75 3.26
CA HIS A 42 2.77 3.51 3.89
C HIS A 42 2.97 3.68 5.40
N ASN A 43 4.01 3.09 5.99
CA ASN A 43 4.48 3.51 7.30
C ASN A 43 5.20 4.85 7.18
N MET A 44 4.45 5.93 7.37
CA MET A 44 4.96 7.30 7.27
C MET A 44 5.31 7.92 8.62
N GLY A 45 5.12 7.19 9.73
CA GLY A 45 5.54 7.64 11.05
C GLY A 45 7.06 7.56 11.24
N GLY A 46 7.55 7.98 12.39
CA GLY A 46 8.99 8.01 12.70
C GLY A 46 9.67 6.64 12.76
N LEU A 47 8.91 5.55 12.65
CA LEU A 47 9.39 4.16 12.57
C LEU A 47 9.28 3.58 11.16
N GLY A 48 8.95 4.40 10.17
CA GLY A 48 8.78 3.99 8.78
C GLY A 48 10.09 3.70 8.05
N ARG A 49 9.96 3.11 6.86
CA ARG A 49 11.08 2.57 6.06
C ARG A 49 11.30 3.23 4.71
N VAL A 50 10.55 4.28 4.34
CA VAL A 50 10.84 5.02 3.09
C VAL A 50 10.64 6.51 3.28
N ILE A 51 9.41 6.99 3.36
CA ILE A 51 9.10 8.40 3.62
C ILE A 51 8.59 8.46 5.05
N THR A 52 9.25 9.22 5.92
CA THR A 52 8.94 9.27 7.36
C THR A 52 8.81 10.68 7.86
N THR A 53 8.04 10.88 8.93
CA THR A 53 8.00 12.13 9.69
C THR A 53 8.39 11.88 11.15
N THR A 54 9.06 12.85 11.77
CA THR A 54 9.31 12.85 13.21
C THR A 54 8.11 13.35 14.02
N ALA A 55 7.07 13.85 13.36
CA ALA A 55 5.90 14.44 14.02
C ALA A 55 5.01 13.41 14.74
N THR A 56 5.07 12.13 14.37
CA THR A 56 4.27 11.07 14.99
C THR A 56 4.89 9.69 14.76
N THR A 57 4.66 8.76 15.69
CA THR A 57 4.92 7.33 15.51
C THR A 57 3.65 6.53 15.18
N GLU A 58 2.48 7.18 15.17
CA GLU A 58 1.21 6.54 14.85
C GLU A 58 1.10 6.27 13.35
N ILE A 59 1.14 4.99 12.98
CA ILE A 59 1.13 4.56 11.58
C ILE A 59 -0.23 4.73 10.89
N CYS A 60 -1.33 4.47 11.61
CA CYS A 60 -2.65 4.48 11.01
C CYS A 60 -3.18 5.89 10.74
N VAL A 61 -2.61 6.92 11.36
CA VAL A 61 -3.18 8.28 11.34
C VAL A 61 -3.16 8.92 9.95
N PHE A 62 -2.27 8.45 9.05
CA PHE A 62 -2.21 8.88 7.65
C PHE A 62 -3.32 8.29 6.77
N CYS A 63 -4.14 7.39 7.33
CA CYS A 63 -5.23 6.75 6.61
C CYS A 63 -6.53 6.89 7.39
N HIS A 64 -6.54 6.46 8.65
CA HIS A 64 -7.73 6.30 9.46
C HIS A 64 -7.70 7.12 10.74
N THR A 65 -8.88 7.47 11.22
CA THR A 65 -9.07 8.04 12.56
C THR A 65 -10.28 7.36 13.19
N PRO A 66 -10.19 6.88 14.44
CA PRO A 66 -11.31 6.21 15.09
C PRO A 66 -12.48 7.16 15.42
N HIS A 67 -12.26 8.48 15.37
CA HIS A 67 -13.25 9.52 15.67
C HIS A 67 -12.99 10.72 14.77
N HIS A 68 -14.01 11.55 14.52
CA HIS A 68 -13.85 12.78 13.73
C HIS A 68 -13.27 12.52 12.34
N THR A 69 -13.82 11.51 11.64
CA THR A 69 -13.45 11.21 10.25
C THR A 69 -13.90 12.32 9.30
N ASN A 70 -13.28 12.38 8.12
CA ASN A 70 -13.79 13.21 7.05
C ASN A 70 -15.19 12.74 6.62
N THR A 71 -16.16 13.65 6.63
CA THR A 71 -17.53 13.39 6.16
C THR A 71 -17.81 13.96 4.78
N SER A 72 -16.87 14.71 4.19
CA SER A 72 -16.93 15.16 2.80
C SER A 72 -16.91 13.98 1.84
N ASN A 73 -17.45 14.18 0.63
CA ASN A 73 -17.46 13.18 -0.47
C ASN A 73 -17.99 11.80 -0.07
N ASN A 74 -18.84 11.74 0.96
CA ASN A 74 -19.37 10.52 1.55
C ASN A 74 -18.29 9.46 1.86
N LEU A 75 -17.12 9.89 2.34
CA LEU A 75 -16.04 8.97 2.68
C LEU A 75 -16.48 7.93 3.74
N LYS A 76 -16.11 6.67 3.54
CA LYS A 76 -16.38 5.51 4.39
C LYS A 76 -15.21 4.51 4.33
N PRO A 77 -14.87 3.81 5.43
CA PRO A 77 -15.52 3.85 6.74
C PRO A 77 -15.12 5.07 7.58
N MET A 78 -13.83 5.23 7.91
CA MET A 78 -13.34 6.34 8.74
C MET A 78 -11.98 6.85 8.26
N TRP A 79 -11.95 7.53 7.11
CA TRP A 79 -10.74 8.13 6.57
C TRP A 79 -10.37 9.42 7.32
N ASN A 80 -9.07 9.59 7.61
CA ASN A 80 -8.52 10.74 8.32
C ASN A 80 -7.95 11.81 7.39
N ARG A 81 -8.38 11.86 6.14
CA ARG A 81 -7.72 12.60 5.08
C ARG A 81 -8.62 13.63 4.46
N ALA A 82 -8.09 14.80 4.12
CA ALA A 82 -8.73 15.61 3.09
C ALA A 82 -8.67 14.86 1.77
N THR A 83 -9.68 15.11 0.95
CA THR A 83 -9.77 14.54 -0.39
C THR A 83 -10.36 15.60 -1.30
N GLN A 84 -9.89 15.64 -2.54
CA GLN A 84 -10.54 16.44 -3.57
C GLN A 84 -11.94 15.90 -3.86
N ALA A 85 -12.82 16.76 -4.37
CA ALA A 85 -14.14 16.31 -4.82
C ALA A 85 -13.99 15.30 -5.96
N PRO A 86 -14.80 14.24 -6.04
CA PRO A 86 -14.71 13.24 -7.13
C PRO A 86 -14.67 13.85 -8.53
N ALA A 87 -15.43 14.93 -8.74
CA ALA A 87 -15.50 15.66 -10.00
C ALA A 87 -14.16 16.28 -10.47
N THR A 88 -13.12 16.35 -9.63
CA THR A 88 -11.79 16.82 -10.04
C THR A 88 -10.99 15.79 -10.82
N TYR A 89 -11.41 14.52 -10.80
CA TYR A 89 -10.73 13.42 -11.46
C TYR A 89 -11.33 13.14 -12.83
N THR A 90 -10.53 12.81 -13.83
CA THR A 90 -11.01 12.25 -15.10
C THR A 90 -11.19 10.76 -14.92
N ALA A 91 -12.43 10.28 -14.94
CA ALA A 91 -12.72 8.85 -14.82
C ALA A 91 -12.49 8.09 -16.14
N TYR A 92 -12.56 6.76 -16.06
CA TYR A 92 -12.43 5.86 -17.22
C TYR A 92 -13.44 6.12 -18.34
N GLY A 93 -14.66 6.53 -18.02
CA GLY A 93 -15.73 6.67 -19.00
C GLY A 93 -16.40 5.32 -19.30
N THR A 94 -16.66 5.04 -20.58
CA THR A 94 -17.48 3.89 -20.98
C THR A 94 -16.67 2.60 -21.04
N THR A 95 -17.09 1.62 -20.24
CA THR A 95 -16.51 0.28 -20.21
C THR A 95 -16.99 -0.59 -21.37
N LEU A 96 -16.21 -1.63 -21.68
CA LEU A 96 -16.59 -2.67 -22.64
C LEU A 96 -17.90 -3.39 -22.24
N GLY A 97 -18.25 -3.38 -20.95
CA GLY A 97 -19.51 -3.91 -20.43
C GLY A 97 -20.71 -2.97 -20.59
N GLY A 98 -20.54 -1.81 -21.25
CA GLY A 98 -21.61 -0.83 -21.48
C GLY A 98 -21.96 0.05 -20.27
N THR A 99 -21.26 -0.11 -19.15
CA THR A 99 -21.40 0.80 -18.00
C THR A 99 -20.50 2.02 -18.18
N THR A 100 -20.99 3.20 -17.83
CA THR A 100 -20.21 4.44 -17.84
C THR A 100 -19.80 4.78 -16.41
N VAL A 101 -18.51 5.09 -16.22
CA VAL A 101 -17.95 5.59 -14.97
C VAL A 101 -17.60 7.06 -15.17
N ALA A 102 -18.34 7.93 -14.51
CA ALA A 102 -18.12 9.36 -14.52
C ALA A 102 -17.22 9.78 -13.34
N SER A 103 -16.67 10.99 -13.42
CA SER A 103 -15.86 11.59 -12.35
C SER A 103 -16.58 11.61 -10.99
N GLY A 104 -17.90 11.79 -10.99
CA GLY A 104 -18.72 11.74 -9.78
C GLY A 104 -18.78 10.36 -9.11
N ASP A 105 -18.42 9.29 -9.82
CA ASP A 105 -18.55 7.91 -9.36
C ASP A 105 -17.31 7.40 -8.61
N ILE A 106 -16.23 8.20 -8.55
CA ILE A 106 -14.98 7.83 -7.89
C ILE A 106 -15.24 7.54 -6.41
N GLY A 107 -14.98 6.29 -6.03
CA GLY A 107 -15.35 5.72 -4.75
C GLY A 107 -14.47 6.18 -3.61
N SER A 108 -15.01 6.09 -2.39
CA SER A 108 -14.33 6.56 -1.19
C SER A 108 -12.96 5.92 -0.97
N THR A 109 -12.79 4.64 -1.31
CA THR A 109 -11.51 3.96 -1.08
C THR A 109 -10.44 4.49 -2.02
N THR A 110 -10.77 4.70 -3.30
CA THR A 110 -9.88 5.35 -4.26
C THR A 110 -9.58 6.79 -3.85
N LEU A 111 -10.56 7.58 -3.42
CA LEU A 111 -10.32 8.96 -2.95
C LEU A 111 -9.32 9.01 -1.78
N ALA A 112 -9.36 8.02 -0.88
CA ALA A 112 -8.41 7.93 0.21
C ALA A 112 -6.98 7.68 -0.31
N CYS A 113 -6.79 6.78 -1.28
CA CYS A 113 -5.50 6.58 -1.93
C CYS A 113 -5.04 7.85 -2.65
N LEU A 114 -5.94 8.48 -3.41
CA LEU A 114 -5.66 9.68 -4.19
C LEU A 114 -5.30 10.88 -3.30
N SER A 115 -5.74 10.94 -2.05
CA SER A 115 -5.24 11.95 -1.10
C SER A 115 -3.72 11.91 -0.86
N CYS A 116 -3.04 10.85 -1.28
CA CYS A 116 -1.57 10.77 -1.35
C CYS A 116 -1.04 10.61 -2.78
N HIS A 117 -1.84 10.21 -3.76
CA HIS A 117 -1.35 9.83 -5.09
C HIS A 117 -1.85 10.74 -6.22
N ASP A 118 -2.73 11.70 -5.94
CA ASP A 118 -3.24 12.68 -6.90
C ASP A 118 -2.23 13.76 -7.31
N GLY A 119 -1.12 13.89 -6.56
CA GLY A 119 -0.12 14.93 -6.77
C GLY A 119 -0.54 16.34 -6.36
N VAL A 120 -1.71 16.48 -5.73
CA VAL A 120 -2.30 17.75 -5.28
C VAL A 120 -2.38 17.80 -3.77
N THR A 121 -2.88 16.74 -3.15
CA THR A 121 -3.07 16.64 -1.70
C THR A 121 -1.74 16.27 -1.02
N THR A 122 -1.44 16.96 0.08
CA THR A 122 -0.23 16.75 0.89
C THR A 122 -0.42 15.56 1.85
N PHE A 123 0.70 14.96 2.27
CA PHE A 123 0.70 13.78 3.14
C PHE A 123 0.17 14.06 4.55
N ASP A 124 0.45 15.25 5.08
CA ASP A 124 -0.01 15.71 6.38
C ASP A 124 -1.35 16.42 6.33
N ASN A 125 -2.09 16.36 5.21
CA ASN A 125 -3.46 16.84 5.21
C ASN A 125 -4.38 15.86 5.93
N LEU A 126 -4.53 16.07 7.23
CA LEU A 126 -5.25 15.20 8.14
C LEU A 126 -6.49 15.89 8.69
N VAL A 127 -7.55 15.13 8.97
CA VAL A 127 -8.73 15.63 9.70
C VAL A 127 -8.46 15.66 11.20
N ASN A 128 -7.84 14.61 11.74
CA ASN A 128 -7.55 14.45 13.15
C ASN A 128 -6.07 14.11 13.33
N ALA A 129 -5.25 15.11 13.69
CA ALA A 129 -3.86 14.87 14.02
C ALA A 129 -3.73 14.17 15.40
N PRO A 130 -2.65 13.40 15.63
CA PRO A 130 -2.37 12.79 16.94
C PRO A 130 -2.37 13.82 18.07
N GLY A 131 -2.80 13.39 19.25
CA GLY A 131 -2.87 14.23 20.46
C GLY A 131 -4.20 14.98 20.63
N LYS A 132 -4.21 15.92 21.59
CA LYS A 132 -5.43 16.67 21.95
C LYS A 132 -5.64 17.86 21.01
N ALA A 133 -6.89 18.08 20.59
CA ALA A 133 -7.34 19.23 19.81
C ALA A 133 -6.76 19.35 18.38
N GLY A 134 -6.38 18.23 17.77
CA GLY A 134 -5.90 18.16 16.39
C GLY A 134 -6.99 18.06 15.31
N VAL A 135 -8.26 18.35 15.62
CA VAL A 135 -9.38 18.13 14.69
C VAL A 135 -9.64 19.36 13.84
N THR A 136 -9.60 19.19 12.51
CA THR A 136 -9.97 20.20 11.52
C THR A 136 -10.94 19.58 10.53
N ALA A 137 -12.19 20.07 10.49
CA ALA A 137 -13.21 19.55 9.59
C ALA A 137 -12.76 19.64 8.13
N GLY A 138 -12.96 18.56 7.36
CA GLY A 138 -12.52 18.48 5.96
C GLY A 138 -11.02 18.27 5.76
N GLY A 139 -10.21 18.44 6.80
CA GLY A 139 -8.76 18.25 6.79
C GLY A 139 -7.98 19.54 6.55
N ALA A 140 -6.76 19.58 7.08
CA ALA A 140 -5.80 20.64 6.80
C ALA A 140 -4.37 20.12 6.96
N ASP A 141 -3.45 20.76 6.25
CA ASP A 141 -2.01 20.56 6.40
C ASP A 141 -1.59 20.83 7.84
N ARG A 142 -0.72 19.98 8.40
CA ARG A 142 -0.20 20.11 9.76
C ARG A 142 1.15 20.80 9.82
N GLY A 143 1.73 21.13 8.66
CA GLY A 143 3.06 21.70 8.54
C GLY A 143 4.16 20.70 8.88
N TRP A 144 3.88 19.40 8.73
CA TRP A 144 4.86 18.36 9.01
C TRP A 144 5.88 18.27 7.88
N ALA A 145 7.12 17.98 8.25
CA ALA A 145 8.15 17.62 7.29
C ALA A 145 8.17 16.09 7.15
N PHE A 146 8.34 15.61 5.92
CA PHE A 146 8.69 14.21 5.68
C PHE A 146 10.06 14.16 5.02
N ALA A 147 10.83 13.15 5.41
CA ALA A 147 12.15 12.90 4.88
C ALA A 147 12.26 11.43 4.50
N MET A 148 13.02 11.17 3.43
CA MET A 148 13.61 9.86 3.28
C MET A 148 14.84 9.81 4.17
N PRO A 149 14.99 8.77 5.01
CA PRO A 149 16.18 8.62 5.82
C PRO A 149 17.34 8.28 4.90
N VAL A 150 18.22 9.26 4.72
CA VAL A 150 19.47 9.11 4.00
C VAL A 150 20.51 8.51 4.94
N ALA A 151 21.10 7.37 4.56
CA ALA A 151 22.25 6.80 5.23
C ALA A 151 23.52 7.19 4.47
N ASN A 152 24.06 8.40 4.72
CA ASN A 152 25.48 8.62 4.47
C ASN A 152 26.10 9.61 5.47
N GLU A 153 27.37 9.38 5.81
CA GLU A 153 28.21 10.26 6.65
C GLU A 153 28.64 11.55 5.93
N PHE A 154 28.18 11.78 4.70
CA PHE A 154 28.60 12.89 3.83
C PHE A 154 27.54 13.98 3.61
N ILE A 155 26.30 13.76 4.07
CA ILE A 155 25.28 14.80 4.13
C ILE A 155 25.24 15.30 5.58
N PRO A 156 25.60 16.58 5.85
CA PRO A 156 25.66 17.10 7.20
C PRO A 156 24.32 16.92 7.93
N PRO A 157 24.27 16.95 9.29
CA PRO A 157 23.11 16.63 10.14
C PRO A 157 21.82 17.43 9.86
N ASN A 158 21.92 18.38 8.95
CA ASN A 158 20.85 19.08 8.30
C ASN A 158 20.36 18.20 7.13
N ALA A 159 19.94 16.97 7.43
CA ALA A 159 19.25 16.11 6.48
C ALA A 159 18.21 16.96 5.76
N ALA A 160 18.10 16.83 4.43
CA ALA A 160 17.21 17.64 3.63
C ALA A 160 15.76 17.37 4.10
N TYR A 161 15.31 18.17 5.07
CA TYR A 161 13.92 18.25 5.48
C TYR A 161 13.18 18.78 4.26
N HIS A 162 12.67 17.88 3.43
CA HIS A 162 11.87 18.27 2.29
C HIS A 162 10.54 18.75 2.84
N LYS A 163 10.47 20.07 3.05
CA LYS A 163 9.19 20.75 3.16
C LYS A 163 8.56 20.64 1.78
N PHE A 164 7.52 19.82 1.61
CA PHE A 164 6.70 19.72 0.40
C PHE A 164 5.92 21.02 0.10
N ASN A 165 6.38 22.16 0.62
CA ASN A 165 5.61 23.39 0.75
C ASN A 165 6.43 24.65 0.41
N ILE A 166 7.29 24.60 -0.62
CA ILE A 166 7.86 25.82 -1.20
C ILE A 166 7.76 25.81 -2.72
N ALA A 167 6.80 26.57 -3.25
CA ALA A 167 6.87 27.11 -4.59
C ALA A 167 8.19 27.93 -4.74
N PRO A 168 8.87 27.91 -5.91
CA PRO A 168 8.34 27.55 -7.22
C PRO A 168 8.58 26.08 -7.64
N PHE A 169 9.03 25.21 -6.75
CA PHE A 169 9.46 23.87 -7.13
C PHE A 169 8.32 22.85 -7.00
N THR A 170 8.00 22.18 -8.11
CA THR A 170 7.10 21.02 -8.11
C THR A 170 7.87 19.77 -7.66
N CYS A 171 7.17 18.79 -7.06
CA CYS A 171 7.78 17.55 -6.55
C CYS A 171 8.66 16.82 -7.57
N THR A 172 8.41 16.99 -8.87
CA THR A 172 9.17 16.40 -9.97
C THR A 172 10.52 17.04 -10.23
N THR A 173 10.72 18.32 -9.87
CA THR A 173 11.96 19.04 -10.18
C THR A 173 13.14 18.60 -9.32
N CYS A 174 12.91 18.14 -8.08
CA CYS A 174 13.97 17.64 -7.19
C CYS A 174 14.24 16.14 -7.34
N HIS A 175 13.30 15.36 -7.90
CA HIS A 175 13.40 13.89 -8.03
C HIS A 175 13.54 13.42 -9.49
N SER A 176 13.96 14.29 -10.41
CA SER A 176 14.25 13.91 -11.81
C SER A 176 15.51 13.05 -11.97
N ALA A 177 16.34 12.96 -10.93
CA ALA A 177 17.58 12.18 -10.90
C ALA A 177 17.59 11.07 -9.82
N ASP A 178 16.51 10.92 -9.06
CA ASP A 178 16.44 10.00 -7.91
C ASP A 178 15.67 8.73 -8.28
N GLN A 179 16.22 7.56 -7.92
CA GLN A 179 15.69 6.24 -8.32
C GLN A 179 14.41 5.84 -7.56
N ILE A 180 13.92 6.69 -6.63
CA ILE A 180 12.74 6.44 -5.80
C ILE A 180 11.77 7.62 -5.95
N GLN A 181 10.89 7.54 -6.94
CA GLN A 181 9.84 8.54 -7.16
C GLN A 181 8.57 8.18 -6.38
N ARG A 182 7.90 9.17 -5.77
CA ARG A 182 6.51 9.05 -5.32
C ARG A 182 5.71 8.56 -6.53
N LEU A 183 5.00 7.45 -6.41
CA LEU A 183 4.05 7.06 -7.45
C LEU A 183 2.96 8.14 -7.49
N LEU A 184 2.99 8.95 -8.54
CA LEU A 184 2.03 10.02 -8.79
C LEU A 184 1.09 9.51 -9.88
N ILE A 185 -0.12 9.14 -9.48
CA ILE A 185 -1.18 8.74 -10.43
C ILE A 185 -1.73 10.00 -11.10
N GLY A 186 -1.83 11.10 -10.35
CA GLY A 186 -2.42 12.34 -10.85
C GLY A 186 -3.94 12.31 -10.79
N THR A 187 -4.57 13.24 -11.52
CA THR A 187 -6.03 13.38 -11.56
C THR A 187 -6.68 12.71 -12.76
N ASP A 188 -5.90 12.19 -13.71
CA ASP A 188 -6.43 11.49 -14.88
C ASP A 188 -6.34 9.98 -14.69
N LEU A 189 -7.50 9.34 -14.57
CA LEU A 189 -7.66 7.89 -14.34
C LEU A 189 -8.20 7.19 -15.59
N SER A 190 -8.22 7.88 -16.74
CA SER A 190 -8.92 7.40 -17.93
C SER A 190 -8.20 6.31 -18.71
N ASN A 191 -6.89 6.16 -18.53
CA ASN A 191 -6.06 5.22 -19.29
C ASN A 191 -5.57 4.02 -18.46
N ASP A 192 -4.76 4.27 -17.42
CA ASP A 192 -3.84 3.26 -16.87
C ASP A 192 -4.30 2.70 -15.52
N HIS A 193 -5.24 3.37 -14.84
CA HIS A 193 -5.74 2.98 -13.52
C HIS A 193 -7.26 3.16 -13.43
N PRO A 194 -8.05 2.41 -14.24
CA PRO A 194 -9.50 2.45 -14.13
C PRO A 194 -9.94 1.95 -12.76
N VAL A 195 -10.75 2.77 -12.09
CA VAL A 195 -11.26 2.54 -10.75
C VAL A 195 -12.73 2.91 -10.70
N SER A 196 -13.41 2.43 -9.68
CA SER A 196 -14.85 2.59 -9.50
C SER A 196 -15.67 1.96 -10.63
N ILE A 197 -15.08 0.97 -11.30
CA ILE A 197 -15.75 0.14 -12.30
C ILE A 197 -16.71 -0.81 -11.57
N SER A 198 -18.00 -0.75 -11.90
CA SER A 198 -18.98 -1.70 -11.38
C SER A 198 -18.65 -3.12 -11.83
N TYR A 199 -18.50 -4.03 -10.87
CA TYR A 199 -18.27 -5.44 -11.16
C TYR A 199 -19.61 -6.12 -11.44
N ASN A 200 -19.79 -6.59 -12.68
CA ASN A 200 -20.99 -7.29 -13.11
C ASN A 200 -20.61 -8.67 -13.64
N SER A 201 -20.83 -9.72 -12.82
CA SER A 201 -20.52 -11.10 -13.21
C SER A 201 -21.33 -11.63 -14.40
N SER A 202 -22.37 -10.91 -14.85
CA SER A 202 -23.13 -11.23 -16.05
C SER A 202 -22.50 -10.70 -17.35
N VAL A 203 -21.44 -9.89 -17.27
CA VAL A 203 -20.69 -9.42 -18.45
C VAL A 203 -19.66 -10.48 -18.86
N ALA A 204 -19.58 -10.76 -20.17
CA ALA A 204 -18.89 -11.92 -20.72
C ALA A 204 -17.41 -12.00 -20.30
N GLY A 205 -17.11 -13.01 -19.48
CA GLY A 205 -15.76 -13.34 -19.04
C GLY A 205 -15.42 -12.88 -17.63
N LEU A 206 -16.39 -12.43 -16.82
CA LEU A 206 -16.23 -12.19 -15.38
C LEU A 206 -16.76 -13.38 -14.54
N ARG A 207 -16.12 -13.62 -13.40
CA ARG A 207 -16.46 -14.74 -12.51
C ARG A 207 -17.62 -14.34 -11.59
N PRO A 208 -18.41 -15.30 -11.09
CA PRO A 208 -19.35 -15.05 -10.01
C PRO A 208 -18.67 -14.44 -8.78
N THR A 209 -19.31 -13.48 -8.10
CA THR A 209 -18.71 -12.79 -6.96
C THR A 209 -18.50 -13.68 -5.73
N ASP A 210 -19.24 -14.78 -5.64
CA ASP A 210 -19.10 -15.83 -4.62
C ASP A 210 -18.00 -16.86 -4.93
N THR A 211 -17.31 -16.74 -6.06
CA THR A 211 -16.16 -17.60 -6.40
C THR A 211 -15.08 -17.45 -5.34
N ILE A 212 -14.67 -18.57 -4.74
CA ILE A 212 -13.51 -18.63 -3.85
C ILE A 212 -12.25 -18.38 -4.69
N ILE A 213 -11.51 -17.34 -4.37
CA ILE A 213 -10.37 -16.90 -5.19
C ILE A 213 -9.30 -17.99 -5.24
N ALA A 214 -9.02 -18.63 -4.09
CA ALA A 214 -7.96 -19.63 -3.96
C ALA A 214 -8.24 -20.94 -4.72
N SER A 215 -9.48 -21.18 -5.17
CA SER A 215 -9.81 -22.35 -6.00
C SER A 215 -9.65 -22.09 -7.50
N ILE A 216 -9.32 -20.87 -7.91
CA ILE A 216 -9.10 -20.52 -9.31
C ILE A 216 -7.75 -21.09 -9.75
N ASP A 217 -7.76 -21.92 -10.79
CA ASP A 217 -6.53 -22.31 -11.48
C ASP A 217 -6.02 -21.13 -12.29
N LEU A 218 -4.82 -20.64 -11.95
CA LEU A 218 -4.16 -19.55 -12.64
C LEU A 218 -3.13 -20.06 -13.67
N THR A 219 -3.00 -21.37 -13.88
CA THR A 219 -1.90 -21.97 -14.65
C THR A 219 -2.35 -22.66 -15.95
N SER A 220 -3.65 -22.97 -16.11
CA SER A 220 -4.21 -23.75 -17.22
C SER A 220 -3.80 -23.31 -18.63
N ASP A 221 -3.60 -22.00 -18.82
CA ASP A 221 -3.34 -21.39 -20.13
C ASP A 221 -1.96 -20.71 -20.22
N LEU A 222 -1.07 -21.07 -19.29
CA LEU A 222 0.31 -20.59 -19.28
C LEU A 222 1.29 -21.71 -19.63
N ALA A 223 2.51 -21.32 -19.99
CA ALA A 223 3.61 -22.27 -20.09
C ALA A 223 3.79 -23.01 -18.75
N SER A 224 4.13 -24.29 -18.79
CA SER A 224 4.31 -25.11 -17.58
C SER A 224 5.33 -24.53 -16.59
N SER A 225 6.34 -23.81 -17.10
CA SER A 225 7.31 -23.08 -16.28
C SER A 225 6.69 -21.99 -15.40
N ALA A 226 5.54 -21.41 -15.78
CA ALA A 226 4.85 -20.43 -14.95
C ALA A 226 4.23 -21.09 -13.70
N GLY A 227 3.78 -22.35 -13.81
CA GLY A 227 3.23 -23.09 -12.67
C GLY A 227 4.27 -23.47 -11.62
N THR A 228 5.55 -23.56 -12.00
CA THR A 228 6.67 -23.91 -11.11
C THR A 228 7.56 -22.72 -10.74
N ALA A 229 7.37 -21.57 -11.38
CA ALA A 229 8.10 -20.34 -11.05
C ALA A 229 7.88 -19.95 -9.57
N PHE A 230 8.94 -19.39 -8.97
CA PHE A 230 8.88 -18.76 -7.65
C PHE A 230 8.25 -19.65 -6.56
N GLY A 231 8.68 -20.92 -6.50
CA GLY A 231 8.16 -21.88 -5.52
C GLY A 231 6.73 -22.34 -5.79
N SER A 232 6.31 -22.38 -7.05
CA SER A 232 4.94 -22.73 -7.48
C SER A 232 3.86 -21.77 -6.99
N ASN A 233 4.19 -20.47 -6.84
CA ASN A 233 3.24 -19.51 -6.28
C ASN A 233 1.91 -19.45 -7.05
N LEU A 234 1.95 -19.36 -8.40
CA LEU A 234 0.73 -19.31 -9.21
C LEU A 234 -0.23 -20.48 -8.92
N ALA A 235 0.30 -21.67 -8.61
CA ALA A 235 -0.48 -22.85 -8.25
C ALA A 235 -1.01 -22.83 -6.80
N GLN A 236 -0.36 -22.10 -5.88
CA GLN A 236 -0.77 -21.99 -4.48
C GLN A 236 -1.90 -20.96 -4.27
N ASN A 237 -1.99 -19.95 -5.15
CA ASN A 237 -3.05 -18.94 -5.24
C ASN A 237 -3.60 -18.45 -3.88
N ARG A 238 -2.73 -17.83 -3.07
CA ARG A 238 -3.06 -17.28 -1.75
C ARG A 238 -3.26 -15.77 -1.79
N TRP A 239 -4.21 -15.27 -1.02
CA TRP A 239 -4.60 -13.85 -1.02
C TRP A 239 -4.74 -13.27 0.38
N ALA A 240 -4.39 -12.01 0.54
CA ALA A 240 -4.61 -11.21 1.73
C ALA A 240 -5.90 -10.40 1.61
N VAL A 241 -6.81 -10.67 2.53
CA VAL A 241 -8.14 -10.09 2.56
C VAL A 241 -8.48 -9.75 4.00
N ARG A 242 -8.96 -8.52 4.24
CA ARG A 242 -9.30 -8.01 5.58
C ARG A 242 -8.14 -8.13 6.59
N GLY A 243 -6.89 -8.00 6.13
CA GLY A 243 -5.71 -8.05 6.97
C GLY A 243 -5.22 -9.47 7.31
N PHE A 244 -5.74 -10.52 6.69
CA PHE A 244 -5.31 -11.90 6.90
C PHE A 244 -5.06 -12.62 5.58
N VAL A 245 -4.12 -13.56 5.58
CA VAL A 245 -3.98 -14.53 4.49
C VAL A 245 -5.22 -15.42 4.49
N SER A 246 -5.83 -15.62 3.33
CA SER A 246 -7.11 -16.28 3.18
C SER A 246 -7.09 -17.26 2.01
N ASN A 247 -7.71 -18.41 2.24
CA ASN A 247 -8.03 -19.43 1.24
C ASN A 247 -9.54 -19.58 1.01
N THR A 248 -10.37 -18.81 1.73
CA THR A 248 -11.84 -18.84 1.62
C THR A 248 -12.41 -17.50 1.15
N ALA A 249 -11.56 -16.49 0.92
CA ALA A 249 -12.00 -15.20 0.41
C ALA A 249 -12.62 -15.36 -0.97
N THR A 250 -13.69 -14.61 -1.20
CA THR A 250 -14.37 -14.58 -2.48
C THR A 250 -14.03 -13.29 -3.24
N ILE A 251 -14.37 -13.24 -4.52
CA ILE A 251 -14.22 -12.02 -5.31
C ILE A 251 -14.97 -10.84 -4.67
N ALA A 252 -16.14 -11.09 -4.07
CA ALA A 252 -16.90 -10.07 -3.35
C ALA A 252 -16.09 -9.37 -2.25
N ASP A 253 -15.15 -10.06 -1.60
CA ASP A 253 -14.32 -9.47 -0.55
C ASP A 253 -13.29 -8.46 -1.06
N LEU A 254 -12.92 -8.57 -2.34
CA LEU A 254 -12.00 -7.64 -3.02
C LEU A 254 -12.72 -6.36 -3.45
N LEU A 255 -14.02 -6.44 -3.72
CA LEU A 255 -14.81 -5.32 -4.19
C LEU A 255 -15.14 -4.34 -3.06
N ARG A 256 -15.43 -3.09 -3.43
CA ARG A 256 -15.94 -2.06 -2.52
C ARG A 256 -17.25 -1.56 -3.07
N ASP A 257 -18.33 -1.80 -2.35
CA ASP A 257 -19.70 -1.51 -2.80
C ASP A 257 -19.99 -2.09 -4.20
N GLY A 258 -19.48 -3.30 -4.47
CA GLY A 258 -19.62 -3.98 -5.76
C GLY A 258 -18.76 -3.41 -6.89
N LYS A 259 -17.84 -2.48 -6.61
CA LYS A 259 -16.92 -1.88 -7.59
C LYS A 259 -15.48 -2.36 -7.39
N VAL A 260 -14.73 -2.37 -8.49
CA VAL A 260 -13.27 -2.49 -8.50
C VAL A 260 -12.68 -1.13 -8.14
N GLU A 261 -11.98 -1.05 -7.03
CA GLU A 261 -11.28 0.15 -6.55
C GLU A 261 -9.77 -0.10 -6.49
N CYS A 262 -8.94 0.92 -6.22
CA CYS A 262 -7.51 0.71 -5.95
C CYS A 262 -7.29 -0.43 -4.95
N SER A 263 -8.13 -0.47 -3.89
CA SER A 263 -7.97 -1.48 -2.86
C SER A 263 -8.32 -2.90 -3.27
N SER A 264 -8.98 -3.12 -4.41
CA SER A 264 -9.32 -4.46 -4.88
C SER A 264 -8.07 -5.25 -5.27
N CYS A 265 -7.02 -4.55 -5.70
CA CYS A 265 -5.73 -5.13 -6.03
C CYS A 265 -4.67 -4.79 -4.97
N HIS A 266 -4.68 -3.55 -4.45
CA HIS A 266 -3.65 -3.02 -3.56
C HIS A 266 -4.15 -2.95 -2.10
N ASP A 267 -3.52 -3.62 -1.15
CA ASP A 267 -3.89 -3.52 0.26
C ASP A 267 -2.68 -3.09 1.11
N PRO A 268 -2.65 -1.85 1.63
CA PRO A 268 -1.51 -1.38 2.40
C PRO A 268 -1.34 -2.12 3.73
N HIS A 269 -2.36 -2.88 4.18
CA HIS A 269 -2.27 -3.74 5.35
C HIS A 269 -1.53 -5.04 5.08
N PHE A 270 -1.24 -5.35 3.82
CA PHE A 270 -0.48 -6.50 3.39
C PHE A 270 0.92 -6.10 2.93
N ARG A 271 1.91 -6.82 3.45
CA ARG A 271 3.30 -6.75 2.98
C ARG A 271 3.42 -7.82 1.92
N ASN A 272 4.05 -7.54 0.78
CA ASN A 272 4.41 -8.64 -0.09
C ASN A 272 5.49 -9.48 0.61
N LEU A 273 5.29 -10.79 0.61
CA LEU A 273 5.85 -11.70 1.60
C LEU A 273 6.74 -12.78 0.95
N SER A 274 6.87 -12.82 -0.38
CA SER A 274 7.81 -13.75 -1.05
C SER A 274 8.93 -13.02 -1.76
N TRP A 275 10.15 -13.51 -1.54
CA TRP A 275 11.40 -12.89 -1.97
C TRP A 275 11.61 -12.84 -3.50
N ASP A 276 10.99 -13.78 -4.21
CA ASP A 276 11.35 -14.02 -5.62
C ASP A 276 10.44 -13.31 -6.64
N GLU A 277 9.35 -12.66 -6.21
CA GLU A 277 8.31 -12.13 -7.11
C GLU A 277 8.05 -10.63 -7.01
N ALA A 278 8.70 -9.93 -6.08
CA ALA A 278 8.78 -8.49 -6.22
C ALA A 278 9.64 -8.22 -7.46
N GLU A 279 8.99 -7.90 -8.58
CA GLU A 279 9.61 -7.38 -9.80
C GLU A 279 10.88 -6.64 -9.43
N PRO A 280 12.07 -7.19 -9.73
CA PRO A 280 13.27 -6.57 -9.25
C PRO A 280 13.36 -5.23 -9.96
N THR A 281 13.11 -4.15 -9.21
CA THR A 281 13.38 -2.80 -9.69
C THR A 281 14.89 -2.66 -9.71
N TRP A 282 15.53 -3.35 -10.66
CA TRP A 282 16.95 -3.27 -10.96
C TRP A 282 17.22 -1.82 -11.33
N THR A 283 17.94 -1.12 -10.47
CA THR A 283 18.75 -0.01 -10.95
C THR A 283 19.94 -0.66 -11.67
N SER A 284 20.21 -0.25 -12.91
CA SER A 284 21.35 -0.75 -13.69
C SER A 284 22.71 -0.20 -13.21
N GLN A 285 22.74 0.47 -12.07
CA GLN A 285 23.96 0.96 -11.43
C GLN A 285 24.31 0.05 -10.27
N GLY A 286 25.19 -0.93 -10.53
CA GLY A 286 25.67 -1.85 -9.51
C GLY A 286 26.19 -1.10 -8.29
N ALA A 287 25.69 -1.45 -7.09
CA ALA A 287 26.31 -0.96 -5.88
C ALA A 287 27.61 -1.74 -5.62
N PRO A 288 28.65 -1.08 -5.08
CA PRO A 288 29.94 -1.70 -4.86
C PRO A 288 29.83 -2.90 -3.91
N ALA A 289 30.59 -3.95 -4.21
CA ALA A 289 30.64 -5.20 -3.46
C ALA A 289 31.42 -5.07 -2.15
N THR A 290 31.18 -4.02 -1.37
CA THR A 290 31.84 -3.81 -0.07
C THR A 290 30.85 -4.10 1.06
N GLY A 291 31.33 -4.82 2.07
CA GLY A 291 30.55 -5.26 3.24
C GLY A 291 30.31 -4.15 4.26
N ASP A 292 30.00 -2.95 3.80
CA ASP A 292 29.62 -1.79 4.60
C ASP A 292 28.10 -1.74 4.75
N GLY A 293 27.63 -1.74 6.00
CA GLY A 293 26.23 -1.88 6.43
C GLY A 293 25.29 -0.73 6.04
N ALA A 294 25.35 -0.24 4.81
CA ALA A 294 24.37 0.64 4.20
C ALA A 294 23.07 -0.15 3.92
N THR A 295 22.19 -0.16 4.91
CA THR A 295 21.08 -1.11 5.11
C THR A 295 19.70 -0.52 4.84
N TRP A 296 19.58 0.53 4.02
CA TRP A 296 18.26 1.09 3.70
C TRP A 296 17.62 0.41 2.50
N CYS A 297 18.30 0.36 1.36
CA CYS A 297 17.91 -0.41 0.17
C CYS A 297 19.19 -1.02 -0.43
N GLY A 298 19.62 -2.20 0.03
CA GLY A 298 20.85 -2.84 -0.47
C GLY A 298 20.71 -3.37 -1.91
N ASN A 299 21.78 -3.99 -2.43
CA ASN A 299 21.82 -4.70 -3.73
C ASN A 299 20.77 -5.82 -3.91
N VAL A 300 20.00 -6.10 -2.86
CA VAL A 300 18.80 -6.94 -2.89
C VAL A 300 17.62 -6.00 -3.15
N GLY A 301 17.18 -5.95 -4.42
CA GLY A 301 16.15 -5.03 -4.92
C GLY A 301 14.83 -5.00 -4.13
N GLU A 302 14.62 -5.91 -3.18
CA GLU A 302 13.42 -6.04 -2.37
C GLU A 302 13.48 -5.39 -0.98
N ALA A 303 14.67 -5.00 -0.48
CA ALA A 303 14.75 -4.30 0.80
C ALA A 303 13.90 -3.01 0.82
N CYS A 304 13.57 -2.46 -0.35
CA CYS A 304 12.68 -1.31 -0.50
C CYS A 304 11.49 -1.53 -1.46
N THR A 305 11.30 -2.70 -2.06
CA THR A 305 10.12 -2.97 -2.88
C THR A 305 9.14 -3.81 -2.07
N ASP A 306 8.07 -3.20 -1.59
CA ASP A 306 7.01 -3.93 -0.88
C ASP A 306 6.04 -4.64 -1.84
N GLY A 307 6.55 -5.08 -3.01
CA GLY A 307 5.73 -5.29 -4.20
C GLY A 307 4.82 -4.08 -4.44
N GLN A 308 3.86 -4.17 -5.34
CA GLN A 308 2.87 -3.09 -5.46
C GLN A 308 1.80 -3.16 -4.35
N PHE A 309 2.07 -3.62 -3.12
CA PHE A 309 1.02 -3.92 -2.11
C PHE A 309 -0.08 -4.86 -2.61
N LEU A 310 0.25 -5.72 -3.57
CA LEU A 310 -0.76 -6.56 -4.20
C LEU A 310 -1.30 -7.55 -3.18
N ARG A 311 -2.61 -7.71 -3.12
CA ARG A 311 -3.27 -8.65 -2.21
C ARG A 311 -2.82 -10.10 -2.41
N ARG A 312 -2.20 -10.44 -3.53
CA ARG A 312 -1.77 -11.81 -3.81
C ARG A 312 -0.46 -12.10 -3.09
N VAL A 313 -0.41 -13.20 -2.33
CA VAL A 313 0.82 -13.61 -1.64
C VAL A 313 1.87 -13.96 -2.69
N GLY A 314 3.03 -13.36 -2.48
CA GLY A 314 4.17 -13.38 -3.37
C GLY A 314 4.16 -12.35 -4.48
N GLY A 315 3.01 -11.79 -4.86
CA GLY A 315 2.94 -10.74 -5.88
C GLY A 315 2.25 -11.21 -7.16
N ASN A 316 2.48 -10.47 -8.26
CA ASN A 316 1.84 -10.74 -9.55
C ASN A 316 2.84 -10.75 -10.73
N THR A 317 3.76 -11.72 -10.77
CA THR A 317 4.48 -12.02 -12.01
C THR A 317 3.50 -12.60 -13.04
N GLY A 318 2.87 -11.71 -13.81
CA GLY A 318 1.89 -12.05 -14.84
C GLY A 318 0.43 -11.85 -14.44
N SER A 319 -0.43 -12.06 -15.43
CA SER A 319 -1.86 -11.77 -15.48
C SER A 319 -2.75 -12.44 -14.42
N GLY A 320 -2.20 -12.98 -13.33
CA GLY A 320 -2.93 -13.65 -12.24
C GLY A 320 -3.98 -12.78 -11.56
N VAL A 321 -3.75 -11.47 -11.40
CA VAL A 321 -4.77 -10.52 -10.89
C VAL A 321 -5.94 -10.43 -11.87
N CYS A 322 -5.66 -10.32 -13.18
CA CYS A 322 -6.70 -10.28 -14.21
C CYS A 322 -7.47 -11.61 -14.25
N ARG A 323 -6.78 -12.76 -14.25
CA ARG A 323 -7.36 -14.12 -14.27
C ARG A 323 -8.13 -14.47 -12.99
N THR A 324 -7.93 -13.72 -11.91
CA THR A 324 -8.74 -13.84 -10.69
C THR A 324 -10.16 -13.34 -10.92
N CYS A 325 -10.31 -12.21 -11.62
CA CYS A 325 -11.62 -11.64 -11.94
C CYS A 325 -12.22 -12.23 -13.21
N HIS A 326 -11.38 -12.70 -14.13
CA HIS A 326 -11.77 -13.16 -15.47
C HIS A 326 -11.67 -14.67 -15.66
N ASN A 327 -12.59 -15.22 -16.47
CA ASN A 327 -12.78 -16.67 -16.68
C ASN A 327 -12.10 -17.15 -17.97
N LYS A 328 -11.24 -16.31 -18.54
CA LYS A 328 -10.56 -16.53 -19.82
C LYS A 328 -9.08 -16.76 -19.60
#